data_AF-A0A553GS12-F1
#
_entry.id   AF-A0A553GS12-F1
#
_cell.length_a   1.000
_cell.length_b   1.000
_cell.length_c   1.000
_cell.angle_alpha   90.00
_cell.angle_beta   90.00
_cell.angle_gamma   90.00
#
_symmetry.space_group_name_H-M   'P 1'
#
loop_
_entity.id
_entity.type
_entity.pdbx_description
1 polymer ?
#
loop_
_entity_poly.entity_id
_entity_poly.type
_entity_poly.pdbx_seq_one_letter_code
_entity_poly.pdbx_strand_id
1 'polypeptide(L)'
;MIKPILNHLLFSSEFYTLVKRIITAIENSSIDEATKSMLKSRLLQQLIIFDEALNRKKTNPLTEKLEQLDDERDNLFMGLRTSAEALTYHWDETIKEAANYIVEVIRRNGWTMHHSGYTAQSASSNALISELQKEPAATHIATSTLGEWLSNFSKCQNDFENTSVERVKLDTEDKPIVSTTRKMLYGDLKSTLSYLETMAEFNSTSELENLIGNINEIITDVTSSAKARKTRREAKPIAE
;
A
#
# COMPACT_ATOMS: atom_id res chain seq x y z
N MET A 1 8.14 31.63 27.79
CA MET A 1 6.98 31.34 26.93
C MET A 1 7.45 30.71 25.62
N ILE A 2 6.79 29.64 25.19
CA ILE A 2 7.06 28.89 23.97
C ILE A 2 6.32 29.54 22.80
N LYS A 3 6.98 29.63 21.65
CA LYS A 3 6.44 30.25 20.44
C LYS A 3 5.30 29.42 19.85
N PRO A 4 4.28 30.06 19.24
CA PRO A 4 3.17 29.34 18.62
C PRO A 4 3.63 28.56 17.39
N ILE A 5 3.15 27.33 17.25
CA ILE A 5 3.41 26.50 16.08
C ILE A 5 2.37 26.82 14.99
N LEU A 6 2.84 27.29 13.84
CA LEU A 6 2.01 27.54 12.66
C LEU A 6 1.74 26.26 11.88
N ASN A 7 1.08 25.28 12.51
CA ASN A 7 0.89 23.93 11.97
C ASN A 7 0.27 23.92 10.57
N HIS A 8 -0.70 24.81 10.30
CA HIS A 8 -1.37 24.93 9.01
C HIS A 8 -0.46 25.38 7.86
N LEU A 9 0.71 25.96 8.13
CA LEU A 9 1.69 26.39 7.11
C LEU A 9 2.78 25.35 6.83
N LEU A 10 2.94 24.37 7.71
CA LEU A 10 3.99 23.36 7.60
C LEU A 10 3.55 22.22 6.68
N PHE A 11 4.41 21.83 5.74
CA PHE A 11 4.25 20.54 5.07
C PHE A 11 4.41 19.39 6.06
N SER A 12 3.87 18.23 5.72
CA SER A 12 3.85 17.09 6.67
C SER A 12 5.25 16.57 6.98
N SER A 13 6.18 16.65 6.01
CA SER A 13 7.60 16.38 6.23
C SER A 13 8.26 17.38 7.19
N GLU A 14 7.94 18.67 7.09
CA GLU A 14 8.49 19.69 7.99
C GLU A 14 7.92 19.59 9.40
N PHE A 15 6.63 19.25 9.50
CA PHE A 15 6.01 18.97 10.80
C PHE A 15 6.65 17.74 11.46
N TYR A 16 6.93 16.68 10.69
CA TYR A 16 7.71 15.54 11.16
C TYR A 16 9.10 15.96 11.66
N THR A 17 9.84 16.75 10.87
CA THR A 17 11.16 17.27 11.26
C THR A 17 11.08 18.14 12.52
N LEU A 18 10.08 18.99 12.66
CA LEU A 18 9.86 19.82 13.84
C LEU A 18 9.74 18.96 15.09
N VAL A 19 8.82 17.99 15.09
CA VAL A 19 8.57 17.11 16.23
C VAL A 19 9.82 16.28 16.55
N LYS A 20 10.47 15.72 15.53
CA LYS A 20 11.70 14.94 15.70
C LYS A 20 12.81 15.75 16.38
N ARG A 21 13.03 17.00 15.94
CA ARG A 21 14.01 17.91 16.55
C ARG A 21 13.64 18.25 18.00
N ILE A 22 12.35 18.43 18.31
CA ILE A 22 11.89 18.68 19.69
C ILE A 22 12.13 17.47 20.58
N ILE A 23 11.84 16.25 20.12
CA ILE A 23 12.18 15.02 20.86
C ILE A 23 13.68 14.94 21.14
N THR A 24 14.52 15.23 20.14
CA THR A 24 15.98 15.26 20.33
C THR A 24 16.41 16.34 21.33
N ALA A 25 15.79 17.51 21.32
CA ALA A 25 16.07 18.57 22.29
C ALA A 25 15.71 18.14 23.72
N ILE A 26 14.59 17.44 23.90
CA ILE A 26 14.20 16.86 25.20
C ILE A 26 15.22 15.82 25.65
N GLU A 27 15.61 14.89 24.78
CA GLU A 27 16.60 13.84 25.09
C GLU A 27 17.93 14.43 25.58
N ASN A 28 18.42 15.44 24.85
CA ASN A 28 19.72 16.05 25.09
C ASN A 28 19.69 17.14 26.18
N SER A 29 18.53 17.43 26.78
CA SER A 29 18.42 18.43 27.83
C SER A 29 19.02 17.95 29.15
N SER A 30 19.21 18.87 30.10
CA SER A 30 19.72 18.55 31.44
C SER A 30 18.61 18.38 32.48
N ILE A 31 17.33 18.34 32.08
CA ILE A 31 16.21 18.08 33.00
C ILE A 31 16.29 16.64 33.54
N ASP A 32 15.52 16.32 34.57
CA ASP A 32 15.54 14.99 35.15
C ASP A 32 15.06 13.90 34.16
N GLU A 33 15.64 12.70 34.28
CA GLU A 33 15.40 11.59 33.36
C GLU A 33 13.95 11.09 33.38
N ALA A 34 13.25 11.21 34.51
CA ALA A 34 11.85 10.80 34.59
C ALA A 34 10.97 11.72 33.72
N THR A 35 11.19 13.04 33.82
CA THR A 35 10.52 14.03 32.97
C THR A 35 10.87 13.82 31.49
N LYS A 36 12.16 13.60 31.15
CA LYS A 36 12.54 13.31 29.75
C LYS A 36 11.78 12.11 29.17
N SER A 37 11.79 11.00 29.90
CA SER A 37 11.15 9.75 29.47
C SER A 37 9.64 9.92 29.26
N MET A 38 8.97 10.62 30.18
CA MET A 38 7.54 10.94 30.07
C MET A 38 7.23 11.78 28.84
N LEU A 39 7.98 12.86 28.59
CA LEU A 39 7.72 13.76 27.45
C LEU A 39 8.04 13.08 26.11
N LYS A 40 9.14 12.31 26.06
CA LYS A 40 9.55 11.56 24.87
C LYS A 40 8.54 10.50 24.50
N SER A 41 8.16 9.63 25.45
CA SER A 41 7.25 8.50 25.17
C SER A 41 5.94 8.96 24.55
N ARG A 42 5.39 10.08 25.05
CA ARG A 42 4.17 10.70 24.52
C ARG A 42 4.29 11.11 23.04
N LEU A 43 5.43 11.68 22.63
CA LEU A 43 5.62 12.14 21.26
C LEU A 43 6.13 11.05 20.32
N LEU A 44 7.01 10.18 20.79
CA LEU A 44 7.71 9.20 19.98
C LEU A 44 6.73 8.17 19.40
N GLN A 45 5.76 7.71 20.20
CA GLN A 45 4.76 6.76 19.73
C GLN A 45 3.95 7.33 18.56
N GLN A 46 3.45 8.56 18.69
CA GLN A 46 2.69 9.21 17.62
C GLN A 46 3.56 9.60 16.43
N LEU A 47 4.84 9.92 16.65
CA LEU A 47 5.78 10.23 15.57
C LEU A 47 6.05 9.00 14.69
N ILE A 48 6.17 7.81 15.27
CA ILE A 48 6.33 6.54 14.53
C ILE A 48 5.12 6.28 13.64
N ILE A 49 3.91 6.37 14.21
CA ILE A 49 2.65 6.17 13.47
C ILE A 49 2.51 7.22 12.34
N PHE A 50 2.94 8.45 12.58
CA PHE A 50 2.95 9.49 11.56
C PHE A 50 3.99 9.25 10.46
N ASP A 51 5.17 8.73 10.80
CA ASP A 51 6.22 8.36 9.84
C ASP A 51 5.74 7.26 8.88
N GLU A 52 5.08 6.23 9.43
CA GLU A 52 4.46 5.16 8.65
C GLU A 52 3.42 5.72 7.66
N ALA A 53 2.59 6.67 8.12
CA ALA A 53 1.63 7.33 7.25
C ALA A 53 2.29 8.17 6.15
N LEU A 54 3.42 8.84 6.45
CA LEU A 54 4.16 9.68 5.51
C LEU A 54 4.87 8.88 4.43
N ASN A 55 5.49 7.76 4.80
CA ASN A 55 6.27 6.92 3.90
C ASN A 55 5.42 5.92 3.11
N ARG A 56 4.09 5.93 3.32
CA ARG A 56 3.16 5.10 2.56
C ARG A 56 3.29 5.36 1.06
N LYS A 57 3.81 4.37 0.32
CA LYS A 57 3.63 4.32 -1.14
C LYS A 57 2.14 4.19 -1.43
N LYS A 58 1.60 5.07 -2.28
CA LYS A 58 0.19 5.06 -2.69
C LYS A 58 -0.20 3.83 -3.53
N THR A 59 0.78 3.12 -4.09
CA THR A 59 0.56 1.98 -4.98
C THR A 59 0.58 0.68 -4.18
N ASN A 60 -0.50 -0.09 -4.24
CA ASN A 60 -0.53 -1.45 -3.70
C ASN A 60 0.50 -2.28 -4.49
N PRO A 61 1.52 -2.87 -3.83
CA PRO A 61 2.58 -3.60 -4.52
C PRO A 61 2.06 -4.82 -5.28
N LEU A 62 0.86 -5.30 -4.95
CA LEU A 62 0.24 -6.44 -5.63
C LEU A 62 -0.47 -6.06 -6.93
N THR A 63 -0.64 -4.78 -7.24
CA THR A 63 -1.29 -4.37 -8.50
C THR A 63 -0.52 -4.85 -9.72
N GLU A 64 0.79 -4.58 -9.76
CA GLU A 64 1.66 -5.02 -10.87
C GLU A 64 1.73 -6.55 -10.94
N LYS A 65 1.81 -7.23 -9.78
CA LYS A 65 1.82 -8.69 -9.74
C LYS A 65 0.52 -9.29 -10.26
N LEU A 66 -0.62 -8.66 -9.96
CA LEU A 66 -1.93 -9.10 -10.42
C LEU A 66 -2.08 -8.93 -11.94
N GLU A 67 -1.58 -7.81 -12.50
CA GLU A 67 -1.53 -7.58 -13.96
C GLU A 67 -0.66 -8.64 -14.66
N GLN A 68 0.53 -8.95 -14.11
CA GLN A 68 1.38 -10.01 -14.67
C GLN A 68 0.73 -11.39 -14.64
N LEU A 69 0.02 -11.73 -13.56
CA LEU A 69 -0.70 -12.99 -13.45
C LEU A 69 -1.91 -13.04 -14.39
N ASP A 70 -2.54 -11.91 -14.66
CA ASP A 70 -3.62 -11.80 -15.65
C ASP A 70 -3.11 -12.10 -17.07
N ASP A 71 -2.01 -11.44 -17.46
CA ASP A 71 -1.35 -11.67 -18.75
C ASP A 71 -0.89 -13.14 -18.90
N GLU A 72 -0.28 -13.71 -17.86
CA GLU A 72 0.15 -15.11 -17.85
C GLU A 72 -1.03 -16.07 -17.99
N ARG A 73 -2.13 -15.80 -17.26
CA ARG A 73 -3.38 -16.58 -17.34
C ARG A 73 -3.97 -16.54 -18.75
N ASP A 74 -4.03 -15.36 -19.36
CA ASP A 74 -4.53 -15.17 -20.72
C ASP A 74 -3.71 -15.96 -21.74
N ASN A 75 -2.38 -15.88 -21.62
CA ASN A 75 -1.45 -16.62 -22.48
C ASN A 75 -1.61 -18.14 -22.32
N LEU A 76 -1.76 -18.63 -21.09
CA LEU A 76 -1.97 -20.06 -20.81
C LEU A 76 -3.31 -20.57 -21.35
N PHE A 77 -4.38 -19.79 -21.17
CA PHE A 77 -5.68 -20.11 -21.77
C PHE A 77 -5.60 -20.16 -23.30
N MET A 78 -4.98 -19.14 -23.91
CA MET A 78 -4.81 -19.08 -25.36
C MET A 78 -3.94 -20.21 -25.88
N GLY A 79 -2.87 -20.57 -25.18
CA GLY A 79 -2.00 -21.70 -25.50
C GLY A 79 -2.75 -23.03 -25.44
N LEU A 80 -3.51 -23.30 -24.36
CA LEU A 80 -4.35 -24.49 -24.24
C LEU A 80 -5.37 -24.58 -25.38
N ARG A 81 -6.10 -23.49 -25.63
CA ARG A 81 -7.14 -23.43 -26.67
C ARG A 81 -6.56 -23.67 -28.06
N THR A 82 -5.54 -22.92 -28.44
CA THR A 82 -4.93 -23.02 -29.77
C THR A 82 -4.26 -24.37 -29.99
N SER A 83 -3.66 -24.96 -28.95
CA SER A 83 -3.11 -26.32 -29.00
C SER A 83 -4.21 -27.36 -29.23
N ALA A 84 -5.34 -27.25 -28.51
CA ALA A 84 -6.49 -28.12 -28.74
C ALA A 84 -7.07 -27.96 -30.15
N GLU A 85 -7.21 -26.72 -30.65
CA GLU A 85 -7.66 -26.46 -32.01
C GLU A 85 -6.72 -27.07 -33.06
N ALA A 86 -5.41 -26.92 -32.90
CA ALA A 86 -4.43 -27.50 -33.82
C ALA A 86 -4.55 -29.03 -33.88
N LEU A 87 -4.77 -29.68 -32.74
CA LEU A 87 -4.93 -31.14 -32.66
C LEU A 87 -6.23 -31.66 -33.31
N THR A 88 -7.21 -30.81 -33.61
CA THR A 88 -8.39 -31.22 -34.41
C THR A 88 -8.05 -31.56 -35.86
N TYR A 89 -6.84 -31.21 -36.31
CA TYR A 89 -6.30 -31.56 -37.62
C TYR A 89 -5.23 -32.66 -37.55
N HIS A 90 -5.06 -33.30 -36.40
CA HIS A 90 -4.07 -34.36 -36.20
C HIS A 90 -4.38 -35.59 -37.06
N TRP A 91 -3.35 -36.30 -37.53
CA TRP A 91 -3.50 -37.47 -38.42
C TRP A 91 -3.97 -38.74 -37.68
N ASP A 92 -3.71 -38.82 -36.37
CA ASP A 92 -4.25 -39.85 -35.48
C ASP A 92 -5.69 -39.47 -35.08
N GLU A 93 -6.66 -40.28 -35.50
CA GLU A 93 -8.08 -40.03 -35.26
C GLU A 93 -8.44 -40.05 -33.77
N THR A 94 -7.73 -40.81 -32.94
CA THR A 94 -7.99 -40.85 -31.48
C THR A 94 -7.60 -39.52 -30.81
N ILE A 95 -6.46 -38.95 -31.22
CA ILE A 95 -6.02 -37.63 -30.75
C ILE A 95 -6.96 -36.55 -31.26
N LYS A 96 -7.37 -36.64 -32.52
CA LYS A 96 -8.29 -35.69 -33.16
C LYS A 96 -9.67 -35.69 -32.51
N GLU A 97 -10.26 -36.85 -32.21
CA GLU A 97 -11.52 -36.95 -31.49
C GLU A 97 -11.42 -36.35 -30.08
N ALA A 98 -10.33 -36.65 -29.36
CA ALA A 98 -10.07 -36.07 -28.04
C ALA A 98 -9.95 -34.54 -28.08
N ALA A 99 -9.24 -34.01 -29.09
CA ALA A 99 -9.09 -32.57 -29.29
C ALA A 99 -10.44 -31.89 -29.62
N ASN A 100 -11.26 -32.49 -30.48
CA ASN A 100 -12.60 -31.98 -30.78
C ASN A 100 -13.47 -31.92 -29.53
N TYR A 101 -13.43 -32.94 -28.68
CA TYR A 101 -14.15 -32.94 -27.40
C TYR A 101 -13.70 -31.76 -26.51
N ILE A 102 -12.39 -31.56 -26.37
CA ILE A 102 -11.83 -30.47 -25.55
C ILE A 102 -12.23 -29.10 -26.10
N VAL A 103 -12.19 -28.90 -27.42
CA VAL A 103 -12.62 -27.63 -28.05
C VAL A 103 -14.08 -27.33 -27.73
N GLU A 104 -14.96 -28.32 -27.74
CA GLU A 104 -16.37 -28.14 -27.37
C GLU A 104 -16.55 -27.80 -25.88
N VAL A 105 -15.76 -28.41 -25.00
CA VAL A 105 -15.73 -28.05 -23.57
C VAL A 105 -15.29 -26.59 -23.38
N ILE A 106 -14.25 -26.15 -24.09
CA ILE A 106 -13.77 -24.75 -24.05
C ILE A 106 -14.85 -23.79 -24.55
N ARG A 107 -15.53 -24.11 -25.67
CA ARG A 107 -16.60 -23.28 -26.22
C ARG A 107 -17.74 -23.07 -25.24
N ARG A 108 -18.17 -24.13 -24.54
CA ARG A 108 -19.25 -24.08 -23.55
C ARG A 108 -18.89 -23.24 -22.32
N ASN A 109 -17.63 -23.24 -21.89
CA ASN A 109 -17.19 -22.52 -20.68
C ASN A 109 -16.74 -21.07 -20.94
N GLY A 110 -16.38 -20.73 -22.18
CA GLY A 110 -16.07 -19.35 -22.56
C GLY A 110 -14.94 -19.25 -23.58
N TRP A 111 -15.30 -19.27 -24.87
CA TRP A 111 -14.33 -19.19 -25.96
C TRP A 111 -13.42 -17.94 -25.92
N THR A 112 -13.98 -16.81 -25.48
CA THR A 112 -13.32 -15.50 -25.41
C THR A 112 -13.15 -15.02 -23.98
N MET A 113 -13.01 -15.94 -23.01
CA MET A 113 -13.00 -15.56 -21.59
C MET A 113 -11.83 -14.64 -21.19
N HIS A 114 -10.72 -14.67 -21.93
CA HIS A 114 -9.57 -13.76 -21.81
C HIS A 114 -9.88 -12.30 -22.22
N HIS A 115 -11.10 -11.99 -22.68
CA HIS A 115 -11.55 -10.61 -22.90
C HIS A 115 -12.52 -10.13 -21.82
N SER A 116 -12.86 -11.01 -20.88
CA SER A 116 -13.78 -10.71 -19.79
C SER A 116 -13.05 -9.97 -18.66
N GLY A 117 -13.79 -9.19 -17.87
CA GLY A 117 -13.23 -8.66 -16.62
C GLY A 117 -12.91 -9.79 -15.63
N TYR A 118 -12.00 -9.51 -14.68
CA TYR A 118 -11.40 -10.49 -13.76
C TYR A 118 -12.42 -11.44 -13.11
N THR A 119 -13.54 -10.93 -12.59
CA THR A 119 -14.55 -11.76 -11.93
C THR A 119 -15.20 -12.77 -12.89
N ALA A 120 -15.58 -12.31 -14.08
CA ALA A 120 -16.21 -13.18 -15.08
C ALA A 120 -15.20 -14.18 -15.66
N GLN A 121 -13.96 -13.74 -15.91
CA GLN A 121 -12.90 -14.62 -16.37
C GLN A 121 -12.56 -15.69 -15.34
N SER A 122 -12.42 -15.35 -14.05
CA SER A 122 -12.15 -16.34 -13.00
C SER A 122 -13.25 -17.37 -12.89
N ALA A 123 -14.52 -16.94 -12.96
CA ALA A 123 -15.65 -17.87 -12.94
C ALA A 123 -15.61 -18.88 -14.11
N SER A 124 -15.40 -18.39 -15.34
CA SER A 124 -15.25 -19.23 -16.53
C SER A 124 -14.02 -20.13 -16.47
N SER A 125 -12.89 -19.62 -15.98
CA SER A 125 -11.64 -20.38 -15.86
C SER A 125 -11.81 -21.54 -14.88
N ASN A 126 -12.39 -21.29 -13.71
CA ASN A 126 -12.65 -22.32 -12.70
C ASN A 126 -13.63 -23.38 -13.20
N ALA A 127 -14.69 -22.96 -13.90
CA ALA A 127 -15.65 -23.89 -14.52
C ALA A 127 -14.96 -24.78 -15.56
N LEU A 128 -14.17 -24.18 -16.46
CA LEU A 128 -13.39 -24.92 -17.47
C LEU A 128 -12.42 -25.91 -16.83
N ILE A 129 -11.60 -25.45 -15.88
CA ILE A 129 -10.61 -26.29 -15.17
C ILE A 129 -11.33 -27.47 -14.51
N SER A 130 -12.42 -27.20 -13.78
CA SER A 130 -13.18 -28.23 -13.08
C SER A 130 -13.77 -29.26 -14.03
N GLU A 131 -14.23 -28.84 -15.22
CA GLU A 131 -14.79 -29.73 -16.22
C GLU A 131 -13.70 -30.57 -16.90
N LEU A 132 -12.58 -29.97 -17.29
CA LEU A 132 -11.46 -30.68 -17.93
C LEU A 132 -10.75 -31.69 -17.01
N GLN A 133 -10.88 -31.52 -15.69
CA GLN A 133 -10.35 -32.45 -14.68
C GLN A 133 -11.29 -33.63 -14.37
N LYS A 134 -12.51 -33.65 -14.94
CA LYS A 134 -13.50 -34.72 -14.72
C LYS A 134 -13.65 -35.59 -15.95
N GLU A 135 -14.06 -36.83 -15.75
CA GLU A 135 -14.39 -37.71 -16.87
C GLU A 135 -15.66 -37.23 -17.62
N PRO A 136 -15.70 -37.38 -18.95
CA PRO A 136 -14.69 -38.01 -19.82
C PRO A 136 -13.57 -37.05 -20.29
N ALA A 137 -13.64 -35.77 -19.94
CA ALA A 137 -12.70 -34.74 -20.42
C ALA A 137 -11.26 -35.01 -19.96
N ALA A 138 -11.07 -35.52 -18.75
CA ALA A 138 -9.76 -35.88 -18.20
C ALA A 138 -9.04 -36.93 -19.07
N THR A 139 -9.76 -37.97 -19.51
CA THR A 139 -9.23 -38.96 -20.48
C THR A 139 -8.81 -38.28 -21.78
N HIS A 140 -9.66 -37.41 -22.34
CA HIS A 140 -9.32 -36.70 -23.58
C HIS A 140 -8.12 -35.75 -23.44
N ILE A 141 -7.94 -35.11 -22.29
CA ILE A 141 -6.76 -34.28 -21.98
C ILE A 141 -5.48 -35.14 -21.96
N ALA A 142 -5.54 -36.34 -21.38
CA ALA A 142 -4.42 -37.27 -21.39
C ALA A 142 -4.11 -37.77 -22.81
N THR A 143 -5.13 -38.17 -23.57
CA THR A 143 -4.99 -38.63 -24.96
C THR A 143 -4.40 -37.55 -25.88
N SER A 144 -4.77 -36.30 -25.70
CA SER A 144 -4.28 -35.15 -26.49
C SER A 144 -2.97 -34.57 -25.96
N THR A 145 -2.39 -35.12 -24.88
CA THR A 145 -1.16 -34.64 -24.23
C THR A 145 -1.20 -33.18 -23.76
N LEU A 146 -2.40 -32.62 -23.54
CA LEU A 146 -2.60 -31.23 -23.09
C LEU A 146 -2.55 -31.04 -21.56
N GLY A 147 -2.15 -32.08 -20.82
CA GLY A 147 -2.15 -32.07 -19.35
C GLY A 147 -1.27 -30.96 -18.74
N GLU A 148 -0.12 -30.66 -19.35
CA GLU A 148 0.78 -29.61 -18.87
C GLU A 148 0.15 -28.21 -19.02
N TRP A 149 -0.51 -27.94 -20.15
CA TRP A 149 -1.26 -26.71 -20.36
C TRP A 149 -2.35 -26.52 -19.31
N LEU A 150 -3.15 -27.56 -19.06
CA LEU A 150 -4.20 -27.51 -18.04
C LEU A 150 -3.64 -27.29 -16.63
N SER A 151 -2.53 -27.96 -16.29
CA SER A 151 -1.89 -27.83 -14.99
C SER A 151 -1.35 -26.42 -14.74
N ASN A 152 -0.64 -25.85 -15.72
CA ASN A 152 -0.10 -24.49 -15.61
C ASN A 152 -1.22 -23.45 -15.57
N PHE A 153 -2.26 -23.59 -16.41
CA PHE A 153 -3.43 -22.71 -16.37
C PHE A 153 -4.14 -22.76 -15.02
N SER A 154 -4.34 -23.96 -14.45
CA SER A 154 -4.95 -24.14 -13.13
C SER A 154 -4.12 -23.49 -12.02
N LYS A 155 -2.79 -23.65 -12.07
CA LYS A 155 -1.89 -23.02 -11.10
C LYS A 155 -1.97 -21.49 -11.19
N CYS A 156 -1.86 -20.93 -12.39
CA CYS A 156 -1.90 -19.48 -12.60
C CYS A 156 -3.24 -18.87 -12.15
N GLN A 157 -4.37 -19.54 -12.43
CA GLN A 157 -5.69 -19.12 -11.95
C GLN A 157 -5.76 -19.07 -10.42
N ASN A 158 -5.24 -20.09 -9.72
CA ASN A 158 -5.19 -20.09 -8.26
C ASN A 158 -4.28 -18.97 -7.71
N ASP A 159 -3.11 -18.76 -8.32
CA ASP A 159 -2.17 -17.71 -7.92
C ASP A 159 -2.79 -16.31 -8.11
N PHE A 160 -3.54 -16.11 -9.20
CA PHE A 160 -4.30 -14.89 -9.46
C PHE A 160 -5.38 -14.63 -8.39
N GLU A 161 -6.20 -15.64 -8.07
CA GLU A 161 -7.26 -15.49 -7.06
C GLU A 161 -6.70 -15.21 -5.66
N ASN A 162 -5.65 -15.93 -5.27
CA ASN A 162 -4.95 -15.69 -4.01
C ASN A 162 -4.40 -14.26 -3.93
N THR A 163 -3.72 -13.80 -4.99
CA THR A 163 -3.17 -12.44 -5.07
C THR A 163 -4.27 -11.39 -5.03
N SER A 164 -5.40 -11.63 -5.70
CA SER A 164 -6.56 -10.73 -5.68
C SER A 164 -7.14 -10.59 -4.27
N VAL A 165 -7.27 -11.69 -3.52
CA VAL A 165 -7.73 -11.67 -2.13
C VAL A 165 -6.75 -10.94 -1.23
N GLU A 166 -5.44 -11.18 -1.37
CA GLU A 166 -4.40 -10.48 -0.60
C GLU A 166 -4.39 -8.98 -0.88
N ARG A 167 -4.57 -8.58 -2.15
CA ARG A 167 -4.68 -7.17 -2.53
C ARG A 167 -5.82 -6.48 -1.80
N VAL A 168 -7.01 -7.09 -1.78
CA VAL A 168 -8.17 -6.55 -1.05
C VAL A 168 -7.86 -6.44 0.43
N LYS A 169 -7.24 -7.47 1.05
CA LYS A 169 -6.82 -7.40 2.46
C LYS A 169 -5.90 -6.22 2.73
N LEU A 170 -4.86 -6.03 1.91
CA LEU A 170 -3.93 -4.90 2.02
C LEU A 170 -4.61 -3.54 1.85
N ASP A 171 -5.65 -3.46 1.01
CA ASP A 171 -6.43 -2.24 0.81
C ASP A 171 -7.39 -1.95 1.98
N THR A 172 -7.85 -3.00 2.67
CA THR A 172 -8.77 -2.91 3.82
C THR A 172 -8.10 -2.82 5.20
N GLU A 173 -6.80 -3.08 5.30
CA GLU A 173 -6.05 -2.89 6.55
C GLU A 173 -6.17 -1.44 7.03
N ASP A 174 -6.57 -1.26 8.29
CA ASP A 174 -6.81 0.04 8.93
C ASP A 174 -5.47 0.78 9.11
N LYS A 175 -5.05 1.42 8.02
CA LYS A 175 -3.72 2.02 7.91
C LYS A 175 -3.76 3.48 8.38
N PRO A 176 -2.77 3.93 9.17
CA PRO A 176 -2.72 5.30 9.66
C PRO A 176 -2.75 6.31 8.49
N ILE A 177 -3.71 7.25 8.53
CA ILE A 177 -3.88 8.28 7.50
C ILE A 177 -3.15 9.55 7.94
N VAL A 178 -2.33 10.14 7.05
CA VAL A 178 -1.50 11.33 7.32
C VAL A 178 -2.27 12.48 8.00
N SER A 179 -3.51 12.76 7.58
CA SER A 179 -4.32 13.83 8.17
C SER A 179 -4.71 13.53 9.63
N THR A 180 -5.14 12.31 9.91
CA THR A 180 -5.55 11.85 11.24
C THR A 180 -4.35 11.76 12.17
N THR A 181 -3.28 11.10 11.73
CA THR A 181 -2.04 10.92 12.52
C THR A 181 -1.35 12.24 12.80
N ARG A 182 -1.34 13.18 11.83
CA ARG A 182 -0.86 14.54 12.06
C ARG A 182 -1.65 15.28 13.12
N LYS A 183 -2.98 15.16 13.11
CA LYS A 183 -3.86 15.82 14.09
C LYS A 183 -3.60 15.30 15.50
N MET A 184 -3.46 13.98 15.66
CA MET A 184 -3.12 13.34 16.94
C MET A 184 -1.74 13.80 17.43
N LEU A 185 -0.72 13.70 16.58
CA LEU A 185 0.64 14.12 16.92
C LEU A 185 0.73 15.61 17.28
N TYR A 186 -0.03 16.47 16.59
CA TYR A 186 -0.09 17.89 16.92
C TYR A 186 -0.77 18.15 18.27
N GLY A 187 -1.80 17.37 18.62
CA GLY A 187 -2.43 17.42 19.93
C GLY A 187 -1.43 17.10 21.04
N ASP A 188 -0.69 16.00 20.90
CA ASP A 188 0.32 15.61 21.89
C ASP A 188 1.49 16.59 21.96
N LEU A 189 1.96 17.10 20.82
CA LEU A 189 2.96 18.16 20.79
C LEU A 189 2.50 19.39 21.58
N LYS A 190 1.27 19.85 21.35
CA LYS A 190 0.71 21.01 22.06
C LYS A 190 0.65 20.75 23.56
N SER A 191 0.15 19.58 23.98
CA SER A 191 0.10 19.21 25.40
C SER A 191 1.49 19.14 26.05
N THR A 192 2.48 18.58 25.37
CA THR A 192 3.87 18.52 25.85
C THR A 192 4.46 19.92 26.03
N LEU A 193 4.25 20.82 25.07
CA LEU A 193 4.76 22.19 25.16
C LEU A 193 4.08 22.99 26.27
N SER A 194 2.75 22.91 26.40
CA SER A 194 2.03 23.56 27.49
C SER A 194 2.47 23.06 28.86
N TYR A 195 2.75 21.76 28.99
CA TYR A 195 3.26 21.20 30.24
C TYR A 195 4.64 21.78 30.61
N LEU A 196 5.55 21.90 29.64
CA LEU A 196 6.87 22.52 29.85
C LEU A 196 6.76 24.00 30.28
N GLU A 197 5.82 24.75 29.71
CA GLU A 197 5.54 26.13 30.13
C GLU A 197 5.05 26.18 31.57
N THR A 198 4.07 25.33 31.92
CA THR A 198 3.56 25.24 33.29
C THR A 198 4.66 24.86 34.27
N MET A 199 5.53 23.90 33.95
CA MET A 199 6.67 23.55 34.81
C MET A 199 7.58 24.76 35.07
N ALA A 200 7.86 25.57 34.05
CA ALA A 200 8.73 26.74 34.18
C ALA A 200 8.09 27.87 34.98
N GLU A 201 6.76 28.00 34.91
CA GLU A 201 6.01 28.99 35.72
C GLU A 201 6.04 28.66 37.21
N PHE A 202 5.96 27.38 37.58
CA PHE A 202 5.92 26.96 38.99
C PHE A 202 7.30 26.67 39.59
N ASN A 203 8.26 26.22 38.79
CA ASN A 203 9.60 25.84 39.25
C ASN A 203 10.65 26.11 38.16
N SER A 204 10.96 27.39 37.92
CA SER A 204 11.95 27.78 36.92
C SER A 204 13.35 27.33 37.32
N THR A 205 13.97 26.51 36.49
CA THR A 205 15.38 26.13 36.61
C THR A 205 16.11 26.46 35.32
N SER A 206 17.44 26.66 35.42
CA SER A 206 18.26 27.01 34.25
C SER A 206 18.20 25.95 33.15
N GLU A 207 18.05 24.68 33.52
CA GLU A 207 17.94 23.54 32.61
C GLU A 207 16.65 23.60 31.81
N LEU A 208 15.54 23.94 32.47
CA LEU A 208 14.22 24.05 31.84
C LEU A 208 14.14 25.29 30.93
N GLU A 209 14.72 26.42 31.36
CA GLU A 209 14.84 27.63 30.55
C GLU A 209 15.67 27.37 29.28
N ASN A 210 16.78 26.66 29.39
CA ASN A 210 17.62 26.26 28.25
C ASN A 210 16.87 25.36 27.28
N LEU A 211 16.10 24.37 27.77
CA LEU A 211 15.28 23.52 26.91
C LEU A 211 14.21 24.33 26.17
N ILE A 212 13.50 25.24 26.87
CA ILE A 212 12.50 26.12 26.26
C ILE A 212 13.14 27.03 25.19
N GLY A 213 14.34 27.55 25.46
CA GLY A 213 15.14 28.30 24.49
C GLY A 213 15.42 27.49 23.22
N ASN A 214 15.95 26.28 23.36
CA ASN A 214 16.24 25.38 22.24
C ASN A 214 14.99 25.03 21.43
N ILE A 215 13.85 24.76 22.10
CA ILE A 215 12.57 24.50 21.44
C ILE A 215 12.12 25.72 20.63
N ASN A 216 12.27 26.92 21.19
CA ASN A 216 11.92 28.17 20.52
C ASN A 216 12.76 28.43 19.27
N GLU A 217 14.05 28.11 19.29
CA GLU A 217 14.92 28.15 18.11
C GLU A 217 14.44 27.17 17.05
N ILE A 218 14.20 25.91 17.42
CA ILE A 218 13.68 24.88 16.52
C ILE A 218 12.37 25.32 15.85
N ILE A 219 11.41 25.87 16.61
CA ILE A 219 10.15 26.38 16.07
C ILE A 219 10.41 27.54 15.10
N THR A 220 11.34 28.44 15.43
CA THR A 220 11.67 29.59 14.59
C THR A 220 12.27 29.15 13.25
N ASP A 221 13.24 28.24 13.30
CA ASP A 221 13.92 27.71 12.13
C ASP A 221 12.92 27.09 11.14
N VAL A 222 12.07 26.18 11.63
CA VAL A 222 11.14 25.44 10.77
C VAL A 222 10.03 26.36 10.25
N THR A 223 9.52 27.28 11.07
CA THR A 223 8.43 28.18 10.66
C THR A 223 8.88 29.34 9.77
N SER A 224 10.14 29.79 9.85
CA SER A 224 10.69 30.86 9.00
C SER A 224 10.64 30.47 7.51
N SER A 225 11.03 29.23 7.21
CA SER A 225 10.96 28.64 5.87
C SER A 225 9.52 28.60 5.33
N ALA A 226 8.56 28.24 6.19
CA ALA A 226 7.14 28.18 5.83
C ALA A 226 6.53 29.58 5.59
N LYS A 227 6.87 30.57 6.43
CA LYS A 227 6.44 31.96 6.25
C LYS A 227 6.98 32.56 4.95
N ALA A 228 8.28 32.38 4.67
CA ALA A 228 8.89 32.87 3.43
C ALA A 228 8.22 32.29 2.18
N ARG A 229 7.80 31.02 2.22
CA ARG A 229 7.00 30.43 1.12
C ARG A 229 5.63 31.06 0.98
N LYS A 230 4.92 31.34 2.08
CA LYS A 230 3.60 32.00 2.03
C LYS A 230 3.72 33.39 1.39
N THR A 231 4.67 34.21 1.83
CA THR A 231 4.91 35.55 1.28
C THR A 231 5.24 35.50 -0.21
N ARG A 232 6.06 34.55 -0.67
CA ARG A 232 6.35 34.37 -2.11
C ARG A 232 5.12 33.97 -2.93
N ARG A 233 4.19 33.19 -2.37
CA ARG A 233 2.93 32.84 -3.06
C ARG A 233 2.00 34.03 -3.17
N GLU A 234 1.91 34.85 -2.12
CA GLU A 234 1.08 36.06 -2.10
C GLU A 234 1.65 37.18 -3.00
N ALA A 235 2.98 37.25 -3.15
CA ALA A 235 3.65 38.24 -4.00
C ALA A 235 3.66 37.90 -5.50
N LYS A 236 3.17 36.72 -5.91
CA LYS A 236 3.11 36.34 -7.33
C LYS A 236 1.84 36.96 -7.93
N PRO A 237 1.93 37.94 -8.86
CA PRO A 237 0.74 38.52 -9.48
C PRO A 237 -0.02 37.42 -10.21
N ILE A 238 -1.35 37.48 -10.16
CA ILE A 238 -2.20 36.72 -11.07
C ILE A 238 -1.80 37.17 -12.46
N ALA A 239 -1.09 36.32 -13.20
CA ALA A 239 -0.87 36.55 -14.62
C ALA A 239 -2.24 36.43 -15.28
N GLU A 240 -2.74 37.56 -15.81
CA GLU A 240 -3.90 37.63 -16.70
C GLU A 240 -3.70 36.77 -17.94
#